data_AF-A0A327K1D8-F1
#
_entry.id   AF-A0A327K1D8-F1
#
_cell.length_a   1.000
_cell.length_b   1.000
_cell.length_c   1.000
_cell.angle_alpha   90.00
_cell.angle_beta   90.00
_cell.angle_gamma   90.00
#
_symmetry.space_group_name_H-M   'P 1'
#
loop_
_entity.id
_entity.type
_entity.pdbx_description
1 polymer ?
#
loop_
_entity_poly.entity_id
_entity_poly.type
_entity_poly.pdbx_seq_one_letter_code
_entity_poly.pdbx_strand_id
1 'polypeptide(L)'
;MTRSAWTAPSPKTARRSPPVPFLPQLQSAFGLLALIGLAFAISEDRRAVRPRTVALALALTVALALLLLKVPGVTAAFSGIAAGVDAVAAAT
;
A
#
# COMPACT_ATOMS: atom_id res chain seq x y z
N MET A 1 -26.43 -23.32 33.85
CA MET A 1 -26.56 -21.98 34.49
C MET A 1 -25.56 -21.97 35.64
N THR A 2 -24.32 -21.48 35.49
CA THR A 2 -23.95 -20.08 35.71
C THR A 2 -22.58 -19.76 35.04
N ARG A 3 -22.60 -19.10 33.88
CA ARG A 3 -21.42 -18.44 33.28
C ARG A 3 -21.67 -16.93 33.33
N SER A 4 -21.27 -16.24 34.40
CA SER A 4 -21.39 -14.77 34.45
C SER A 4 -20.63 -14.16 35.63
N ALA A 5 -19.30 -14.32 35.67
CA ALA A 5 -18.47 -13.61 36.63
C ALA A 5 -17.07 -13.28 36.09
N TRP A 6 -17.00 -12.78 34.85
CA TRP A 6 -15.79 -12.12 34.36
C TRP A 6 -16.14 -10.72 33.91
N THR A 7 -16.02 -9.77 34.83
CA THR A 7 -16.01 -8.33 34.52
C THR A 7 -14.78 -7.73 35.16
N ALA A 8 -13.65 -7.89 34.47
CA ALA A 8 -12.49 -7.03 34.66
C ALA A 8 -12.31 -6.23 33.35
N PRO A 9 -12.69 -4.94 33.30
CA PRO A 9 -12.26 -4.10 32.19
C PRO A 9 -10.73 -3.96 32.28
N SER A 10 -10.05 -4.55 31.30
CA SER A 10 -8.61 -4.52 31.15
C SER A 10 -8.09 -3.08 31.32
N PRO A 11 -6.98 -2.88 32.06
CA PRO A 11 -6.42 -1.55 32.23
C PRO A 11 -6.08 -0.99 30.84
N LYS A 12 -6.58 0.22 30.55
CA LYS A 12 -6.06 1.09 29.48
C LYS A 12 -4.63 1.52 29.85
N THR A 13 -3.73 0.56 30.03
CA THR A 13 -2.29 0.78 30.14
C THR A 13 -1.83 1.22 28.77
N ALA A 14 -1.80 2.54 28.59
CA ALA A 14 -0.73 3.27 27.93
C ALA A 14 0.17 2.38 27.08
N ARG A 15 -0.29 2.03 25.87
CA ARG A 15 0.63 1.63 24.81
C ARG A 15 1.49 2.86 24.55
N ARG A 16 2.63 2.97 25.24
CA ARG A 16 3.70 3.88 24.83
C ARG A 16 4.03 3.47 23.40
N SER A 17 3.58 4.25 22.42
CA SER A 17 4.03 4.08 21.05
C SER A 17 5.55 4.13 21.10
N PRO A 18 6.27 3.03 20.78
CA PRO A 18 7.71 3.10 20.72
C PRO A 18 8.06 4.20 19.70
N PRO A 19 9.08 5.05 19.96
CA PRO A 19 9.54 5.98 18.96
C PRO A 19 9.82 5.16 17.70
N VAL A 20 9.06 5.42 16.63
CA VAL A 20 9.24 4.70 15.37
C VAL A 20 10.70 4.91 14.97
N PRO A 21 11.53 3.85 14.95
CA PRO A 21 12.91 4.03 14.55
C PRO A 21 12.88 4.61 13.14
N PHE A 22 13.69 5.63 12.86
CA PHE A 22 13.70 6.30 11.54
C PHE A 22 14.32 5.43 10.44
N LEU A 23 14.99 4.34 10.84
CA LEU A 23 15.63 3.36 9.96
C LEU A 23 14.66 2.74 8.93
N PRO A 24 13.47 2.24 9.29
CA PRO A 24 12.51 1.68 8.33
C PRO A 24 12.05 2.66 7.25
N GLN A 25 11.87 3.95 7.55
CA GLN A 25 11.53 4.95 6.54
C GLN A 25 12.70 5.19 5.58
N LEU A 26 13.93 5.21 6.10
CA LEU A 26 15.14 5.36 5.29
C LEU A 26 15.38 4.14 4.39
N GLN A 27 15.07 2.93 4.89
CA GLN A 27 15.15 1.68 4.14
C GLN A 27 14.15 1.64 2.98
N SER A 28 12.91 2.08 3.21
CA SER A 28 11.90 2.17 2.14
C SER A 28 12.32 3.18 1.05
N ALA A 29 12.88 4.33 1.45
CA ALA A 29 13.42 5.30 0.49
C ALA A 29 14.62 4.73 -0.28
N PHE A 30 15.51 4.01 0.39
CA PHE A 30 16.65 3.35 -0.23
C PHE A 30 16.22 2.29 -1.26
N GLY A 31 15.22 1.45 -0.92
CA GLY A 31 14.68 0.45 -1.85
C GLY A 31 14.12 1.07 -3.13
N LEU A 32 13.38 2.20 -3.01
CA LEU A 32 12.87 2.92 -4.16
C LEU A 32 14.00 3.49 -5.04
N LEU A 33 15.01 4.11 -4.42
CA LEU A 33 16.18 4.63 -5.15
C LEU A 33 16.98 3.52 -5.83
N ALA A 34 17.14 2.37 -5.17
CA ALA A 34 17.83 1.21 -5.73
C ALA A 34 17.10 0.65 -6.95
N LEU A 35 15.76 0.56 -6.90
CA LEU A 35 14.95 0.11 -8.03
C LEU A 35 15.02 1.09 -9.22
N ILE A 36 14.96 2.41 -8.96
CA ILE A 36 15.11 3.43 -10.01
C ILE A 36 16.53 3.36 -10.61
N GLY A 37 17.55 3.21 -9.78
CA GLY A 37 18.94 3.06 -10.22
C GLY A 37 19.15 1.80 -11.06
N LEU A 38 18.52 0.68 -10.67
CA LEU A 38 18.57 -0.58 -11.41
C LEU A 38 17.85 -0.46 -12.77
N ALA A 39 16.66 0.15 -12.79
CA ALA A 39 15.95 0.43 -14.04
C ALA A 39 16.79 1.32 -14.98
N PHE A 40 17.50 2.30 -14.43
CA PHE A 40 18.40 3.16 -15.20
C PHE A 40 19.67 2.42 -15.67
N ALA A 41 20.16 1.45 -14.89
CA ALA A 41 21.30 0.63 -15.24
C ALA A 41 21.00 -0.32 -16.40
N ILE A 42 19.78 -0.89 -16.42
CA ILE A 42 19.27 -1.78 -17.48
C ILE A 42 18.84 -0.99 -18.74
N SER A 43 18.59 0.31 -18.62
CA SER A 43 18.18 1.14 -19.76
C SER A 43 19.32 1.27 -20.80
N GLU A 44 19.06 0.73 -22.00
CA GLU A 44 19.96 0.70 -23.16
C GLU A 44 20.35 2.10 -23.64
N ASP A 45 19.45 3.09 -23.49
CA ASP A 45 19.58 4.41 -24.09
C ASP A 45 19.36 5.51 -23.03
N ARG A 46 20.30 5.59 -22.08
CA ARG A 46 20.24 6.45 -20.88
C ARG A 46 20.02 7.94 -21.17
N ARG A 47 20.29 8.39 -22.41
CA ARG A 47 20.05 9.76 -22.91
C ARG A 47 18.66 9.98 -23.51
N ALA A 48 17.97 8.92 -23.95
CA ALA A 48 16.60 8.99 -24.44
C ALA A 48 15.57 8.98 -23.30
N VAL A 49 15.98 8.64 -22.07
CA VAL A 49 15.16 8.71 -20.86
C VAL A 49 14.80 10.16 -20.56
N ARG A 50 13.62 10.59 -21.02
CA ARG A 50 13.10 11.93 -20.75
C ARG A 50 12.63 11.98 -19.29
N PRO A 51 13.28 12.75 -18.40
CA PRO A 51 12.90 12.81 -16.98
C PRO A 51 11.46 13.31 -16.79
N ARG A 52 10.94 14.10 -17.75
CA ARG A 52 9.53 14.50 -17.79
C ARG A 52 8.58 13.31 -17.94
N THR A 53 8.91 12.33 -18.78
CA THR A 53 8.09 11.12 -18.98
C THR A 53 8.09 10.25 -17.74
N VAL A 54 9.26 10.06 -17.12
CA VAL A 54 9.37 9.31 -15.86
C VAL A 54 8.60 10.01 -14.73
N ALA A 55 8.75 11.33 -14.59
CA ALA A 55 8.01 12.12 -13.61
C ALA A 55 6.49 12.09 -13.85
N LEU A 56 6.05 12.16 -15.11
CA LEU A 56 4.64 12.02 -15.47
C LEU A 56 4.10 10.64 -15.13
N ALA A 57 4.83 9.57 -15.47
CA ALA A 57 4.43 8.21 -15.13
C ALA A 57 4.31 8.04 -13.61
N LEU A 58 5.30 8.50 -12.84
CA LEU A 58 5.29 8.46 -11.38
C LEU A 58 4.11 9.26 -10.81
N ALA A 59 3.90 10.48 -11.32
CA ALA A 59 2.79 11.33 -10.90
C ALA A 59 1.43 10.67 -11.21
N LEU A 60 1.29 10.02 -12.36
CA LEU A 60 0.08 9.28 -12.73
C LEU A 60 -0.15 8.11 -11.79
N THR A 61 0.88 7.34 -11.45
CA THR A 61 0.78 6.23 -10.49
C THR A 61 0.34 6.72 -9.12
N VAL A 62 0.93 7.81 -8.62
CA VAL A 62 0.56 8.41 -7.33
C VAL A 62 -0.86 8.97 -7.38
N ALA A 63 -1.23 9.66 -8.45
CA ALA A 63 -2.59 10.19 -8.63
C ALA A 63 -3.62 9.06 -8.64
N LEU A 64 -3.33 7.95 -9.33
CA LEU A 64 -4.19 6.77 -9.36
C LEU A 64 -4.30 6.14 -7.96
N ALA A 65 -3.19 5.99 -7.25
CA ALA A 65 -3.18 5.45 -5.88
C ALA A 65 -4.01 6.32 -4.94
N LEU A 66 -3.88 7.66 -5.02
CA LEU A 66 -4.67 8.58 -4.22
C LEU A 66 -6.14 8.57 -4.60
N LEU A 67 -6.46 8.46 -5.89
CA LEU A 67 -7.83 8.30 -6.37
C LEU A 67 -8.45 7.02 -5.79
N LEU A 68 -7.72 5.91 -5.83
CA LEU A 68 -8.17 4.62 -5.30
C LEU A 68 -8.31 4.65 -3.77
N LEU A 69 -7.42 5.33 -3.05
CA LEU A 69 -7.40 5.35 -1.58
C LEU A 69 -8.37 6.37 -0.98
N LYS A 70 -8.61 7.50 -1.67
CA LYS A 70 -9.38 8.63 -1.12
C LYS A 70 -10.83 8.65 -1.59
N VAL A 71 -11.19 7.85 -2.59
CA VAL A 71 -12.58 7.68 -3.05
C VAL A 71 -13.20 6.46 -2.33
N PRO A 72 -14.11 6.65 -1.37
CA PRO A 72 -14.70 5.55 -0.60
C PRO A 72 -15.51 4.55 -1.46
N GLY A 73 -15.89 4.94 -2.68
CA GLY A 73 -16.56 4.04 -3.63
C GLY A 73 -15.65 2.98 -4.26
N VAL A 74 -14.33 3.14 -4.18
CA VAL A 74 -13.36 2.21 -4.79
C VAL A 74 -13.36 0.88 -4.04
N THR A 75 -13.44 0.91 -2.71
CA THR A 75 -13.55 -0.29 -1.87
C THR A 75 -14.81 -1.09 -2.21
N ALA A 76 -15.93 -0.40 -2.45
CA ALA A 76 -17.18 -1.04 -2.87
C ALA A 76 -17.05 -1.65 -4.29
N ALA A 77 -16.43 -0.95 -5.23
CA ALA A 77 -16.18 -1.46 -6.57
C ALA A 77 -15.29 -2.72 -6.56
N PHE A 78 -14.19 -2.70 -5.79
CA PHE A 78 -13.33 -3.88 -5.64
C PHE A 78 -14.04 -5.05 -4.96
N SER A 79 -14.90 -4.81 -3.96
CA SER A 79 -15.69 -5.89 -3.37
C SER A 79 -16.66 -6.54 -4.36
N GLY A 80 -17.25 -5.76 -5.27
CA GLY A 80 -18.12 -6.28 -6.33
C GLY A 80 -17.35 -7.12 -7.35
N ILE A 81 -16.14 -6.68 -7.73
CA ILE A 81 -15.26 -7.44 -8.62
C ILE A 81 -14.81 -8.75 -7.96
N ALA A 82 -14.41 -8.70 -6.68
CA ALA A 82 -14.02 -9.89 -5.93
C ALA A 82 -15.14 -10.92 -5.87
N ALA A 83 -16.38 -10.48 -5.56
CA ALA A 83 -17.55 -11.36 -5.56
C ALA A 83 -17.83 -11.96 -6.95
N GLY A 84 -17.59 -11.21 -8.03
CA GLY A 84 -17.69 -11.72 -9.39
C GLY A 84 -16.66 -12.81 -9.70
N VAL A 85 -15.41 -12.62 -9.28
CA VAL A 85 -14.35 -13.63 -9.43
C VAL A 85 -14.68 -14.89 -8.63
N ASP A 86 -15.15 -14.74 -7.38
CA ASP A 86 -15.55 -15.87 -6.54
C ASP A 86 -16.70 -16.66 -7.17
N ALA A 87 -17.66 -15.98 -7.82
CA ALA A 87 -18.76 -16.63 -8.53
C ALA A 87 -18.28 -17.45 -9.74
N VAL A 88 -17.29 -16.94 -10.48
CA VAL A 88 -16.68 -17.68 -11.60
C VAL A 88 -15.87 -18.87 -11.09
N ALA A 89 -15.11 -18.69 -10.00
CA ALA A 89 -14.33 -19.75 -9.38
C ALA A 89 -15.22 -20.87 -8.82
N ALA A 90 -16.40 -20.55 -8.28
CA ALA A 90 -17.36 -21.54 -7.80
C ALA A 90 -18.06 -22.33 -8.91
N ALA A 91 -18.03 -21.83 -10.15
CA ALA A 91 -18.68 -22.45 -11.31
C ALA A 91 -17.75 -23.39 -12.11
N THR A 92 -16.46 -23.48 -11.75
CA THR A 92 -15.45 -24.35 -12.40
C THR A 92 -14.96 -25.41 -11.43
#